data_AF-A0A673C6V9-F1
#
_entry.id   AF-A0A673C6V9-F1
#
_cell.length_a   1.000
_cell.length_b   1.000
_cell.length_c   1.000
_cell.angle_alpha   90.00
_cell.angle_beta   90.00
_cell.angle_gamma   90.00
#
_symmetry.space_group_name_H-M   'P 1'
#
loop_
_entity.id
_entity.type
_entity.pdbx_description
1 polymer ?
#
loop_
_entity_poly.entity_id
_entity_poly.type
_entity_poly.pdbx_seq_one_letter_code
_entity_poly.pdbx_strand_id
1 'polypeptide(L)'
;MAVMFPDGIHADGSVYPIVPGGYAVVGAAALSGAVTHTVSTAVIVFELTGQISHILPVMIAVILANAVAQSLQPSLYDSIIRIKKLPYLPELGMGHHE
;
A
#
# COMPACT_ATOMS: atom_id res chain seq x y z
N MET A 1 8.24 -11.72 11.37
CA MET A 1 7.47 -11.81 12.62
C MET A 1 7.30 -13.25 13.10
N ALA A 2 6.74 -14.16 12.29
CA ALA A 2 6.54 -15.57 12.71
C ALA A 2 7.84 -16.31 13.13
N VAL A 3 8.98 -16.00 12.52
CA VAL A 3 10.29 -16.56 12.91
C VAL A 3 10.87 -15.91 14.18
N MET A 4 10.49 -14.67 14.46
CA MET A 4 10.97 -13.92 15.63
C MET A 4 10.23 -14.32 16.92
N PHE A 5 8.97 -14.72 16.80
CA PHE A 5 8.13 -15.21 17.91
C PHE A 5 7.56 -16.59 17.55
N PRO A 6 8.36 -17.66 17.66
CA PRO A 6 7.93 -19.01 17.27
C PRO A 6 6.78 -19.52 18.14
N ASP A 7 6.77 -19.16 19.43
CA ASP A 7 5.72 -19.52 20.38
C ASP A 7 4.52 -18.55 20.35
N GLY A 8 4.48 -17.60 19.41
CA GLY A 8 3.41 -16.60 19.31
C GLY A 8 3.45 -15.56 20.42
N ILE A 9 2.35 -14.81 20.57
CA ILE A 9 2.19 -13.76 21.58
C ILE A 9 1.40 -14.34 22.75
N HIS A 10 2.01 -14.37 23.93
CA HIS A 10 1.35 -14.78 25.16
C HIS A 10 0.53 -13.61 25.72
N ALA A 11 -0.80 -13.75 25.76
CA ALA A 11 -1.68 -12.77 26.39
C ALA A 11 -2.76 -13.51 27.19
N ASP A 12 -2.91 -13.13 28.47
CA ASP A 12 -3.96 -13.62 29.38
C ASP A 12 -4.05 -15.17 29.47
N GLY A 13 -2.89 -15.83 29.57
CA GLY A 13 -2.80 -17.29 29.66
C GLY A 13 -3.10 -18.04 28.35
N SER A 14 -3.39 -17.34 27.25
CA SER A 14 -3.60 -17.90 25.91
C SER A 14 -2.47 -17.53 24.95
N VAL A 15 -2.15 -18.45 24.04
CA VAL A 15 -1.12 -18.27 23.00
C VAL A 15 -1.78 -17.84 21.69
N TYR A 16 -1.44 -16.66 21.20
CA TYR A 16 -1.91 -16.14 19.92
C TYR A 16 -0.83 -16.32 18.83
N PRO A 17 -1.00 -17.26 17.88
CA PRO A 17 -0.04 -17.44 16.81
C PRO A 17 -0.09 -16.28 15.82
N ILE A 18 1.07 -15.83 15.36
CA ILE A 18 1.16 -14.78 14.34
C ILE A 18 0.89 -15.40 12.97
N VAL A 19 -0.18 -14.99 12.31
CA VAL A 19 -0.52 -15.48 10.96
C VAL A 19 0.21 -14.62 9.91
N PRO A 20 1.23 -15.15 9.20
CA PRO A 20 2.01 -14.37 8.24
C PRO A 20 1.19 -13.92 7.02
N GLY A 21 0.09 -14.61 6.70
CA GLY A 21 -0.78 -14.29 5.56
C GLY A 21 -1.33 -12.86 5.60
N GLY A 22 -1.77 -12.37 6.77
CA GLY A 22 -2.27 -10.99 6.91
C GLY A 22 -1.21 -9.95 6.57
N TYR A 23 0.03 -10.17 6.99
CA TYR A 23 1.15 -9.27 6.68
C TYR A 23 1.52 -9.31 5.19
N ALA A 24 1.47 -10.48 4.56
CA ALA A 24 1.73 -10.60 3.12
C ALA A 24 0.70 -9.81 2.30
N VAL A 25 -0.58 -9.90 2.68
CA VAL A 25 -1.68 -9.16 2.06
C VAL A 25 -1.49 -7.64 2.22
N VAL A 26 -1.15 -7.17 3.42
CA VAL A 26 -0.85 -5.75 3.68
C VAL A 26 0.30 -5.26 2.77
N GLY A 27 1.39 -6.02 2.69
CA GLY A 27 2.54 -5.67 1.86
C GLY A 27 2.22 -5.62 0.37
N ALA A 28 1.44 -6.59 -0.13
CA ALA A 28 0.99 -6.63 -1.52
C ALA A 28 0.13 -5.42 -1.88
N ALA A 29 -0.83 -5.05 -1.02
CA ALA A 29 -1.65 -3.86 -1.21
C ALA A 29 -0.81 -2.57 -1.19
N ALA A 30 0.08 -2.43 -0.21
CA ALA A 30 0.91 -1.24 -0.02
C ALA A 30 1.87 -0.99 -1.18
N LEU A 31 2.57 -2.03 -1.65
CA LEU A 31 3.46 -1.92 -2.82
C LEU A 31 2.67 -1.53 -4.07
N SER A 32 1.54 -2.19 -4.31
CA SER A 32 0.72 -1.94 -5.49
C SER A 32 0.19 -0.51 -5.50
N GLY A 33 -0.35 -0.04 -4.37
CA GLY A 33 -0.80 1.34 -4.22
C GLY A 33 0.32 2.35 -4.43
N ALA A 34 1.50 2.08 -3.87
CA ALA A 34 2.64 2.97 -3.95
C ALA A 34 3.13 3.14 -5.39
N VAL A 35 3.14 2.06 -6.18
CA VAL A 35 3.55 2.10 -7.59
C VAL A 35 2.53 2.83 -8.47
N THR A 36 1.23 2.68 -8.16
CA THR A 36 0.15 3.28 -8.94
C THR A 36 -0.26 4.68 -8.46
N HIS A 37 0.21 5.12 -7.29
CA HIS A 37 -0.30 6.29 -6.57
C HIS A 37 -1.81 6.24 -6.32
N THR A 38 -2.36 5.08 -5.98
CA THR A 38 -3.81 4.94 -5.70
C THR A 38 -4.08 4.23 -4.37
N VAL A 39 -5.13 4.67 -3.67
CA VAL A 39 -5.57 4.04 -2.41
C VAL A 39 -6.57 2.89 -2.68
N SER A 40 -7.12 2.82 -3.89
CA SER A 40 -8.07 1.79 -4.31
C SER A 40 -7.51 0.37 -4.28
N THR A 41 -6.19 0.21 -4.31
CA THR A 41 -5.52 -1.10 -4.18
C THR A 41 -5.82 -1.77 -2.83
N ALA A 42 -5.99 -0.99 -1.76
CA ALA A 42 -6.42 -1.51 -0.46
C ALA A 42 -7.82 -2.13 -0.55
N VAL A 43 -8.75 -1.41 -1.19
CA VAL A 43 -10.15 -1.85 -1.35
C VAL A 43 -10.21 -3.11 -2.20
N ILE A 44 -9.51 -3.17 -3.32
CA ILE A 44 -9.44 -4.36 -4.19
C ILE A 44 -8.98 -5.58 -3.39
N VAL A 45 -7.93 -5.42 -2.57
CA VAL A 45 -7.41 -6.51 -1.75
C VAL A 45 -8.41 -6.97 -0.69
N PHE A 46 -9.22 -6.08 -0.13
CA PHE A 46 -10.30 -6.47 0.78
C PHE A 46 -11.42 -7.23 0.10
N GLU A 47 -11.87 -6.75 -1.06
CA GLU A 47 -12.88 -7.43 -1.86
C GLU A 47 -12.40 -8.84 -2.25
N LEU A 48 -11.11 -9.00 -2.59
CA LEU A 48 -10.52 -10.30 -2.93
C LEU A 48 -10.33 -11.24 -1.73
N THR A 49 -10.08 -10.72 -0.53
CA THR A 49 -9.86 -11.54 0.67
C THR A 49 -11.15 -11.86 1.42
N GLY A 50 -12.23 -11.11 1.19
CA GLY A 50 -13.55 -11.35 1.79
C GLY A 50 -13.60 -11.13 3.30
N GLN A 51 -12.56 -10.54 3.92
CA GLN A 51 -12.48 -10.28 5.36
C GLN A 51 -12.09 -8.82 5.65
N ILE A 52 -13.04 -8.04 6.16
CA ILE A 52 -12.88 -6.59 6.45
C ILE A 52 -12.19 -6.34 7.82
N SER A 53 -11.96 -7.39 8.62
CA SER A 53 -11.46 -7.24 10.00
C SER A 53 -10.10 -6.53 10.09
N HIS A 54 -9.29 -6.58 9.03
CA HIS A 54 -7.99 -5.90 8.94
C HIS A 54 -8.04 -4.59 8.12
N ILE A 55 -9.21 -3.95 8.00
CA ILE A 55 -9.38 -2.78 7.12
C ILE A 55 -8.46 -1.60 7.45
N LEU A 56 -8.47 -1.22 8.72
CA LEU A 56 -7.74 -0.06 9.22
C LEU A 56 -6.21 -0.17 9.02
N PRO A 57 -5.54 -1.27 9.43
CA PRO A 57 -4.08 -1.35 9.28
C PRO A 57 -3.60 -1.39 7.83
N VAL A 58 -4.33 -2.03 6.90
CA VAL A 58 -3.94 -2.01 5.47
C VAL A 58 -4.11 -0.62 4.88
N MET A 59 -5.22 0.08 5.19
CA MET A 59 -5.45 1.44 4.70
C MET A 59 -4.32 2.39 5.14
N ILE A 60 -3.91 2.31 6.40
CA ILE A 60 -2.78 3.11 6.92
C ILE A 60 -1.48 2.76 6.17
N ALA A 61 -1.19 1.47 5.99
CA ALA A 61 0.01 1.03 5.28
C ALA A 61 0.03 1.52 3.82
N VAL A 62 -1.10 1.44 3.11
CA VAL A 62 -1.23 1.89 1.71
C VAL A 62 -1.10 3.41 1.61
N ILE A 63 -1.74 4.18 2.50
CA ILE A 63 -1.63 5.64 2.51
C ILE A 63 -0.19 6.08 2.76
N LEU A 64 0.50 5.48 3.75
CA LEU A 64 1.89 5.80 4.04
C LEU A 64 2.80 5.44 2.85
N ALA A 65 2.61 4.27 2.25
CA ALA A 65 3.39 3.87 1.09
C ALA A 65 3.17 4.81 -0.11
N ASN A 66 1.93 5.23 -0.36
CA ASN A 66 1.59 6.21 -1.40
C ASN A 66 2.19 7.58 -1.12
N ALA A 67 2.15 8.06 0.13
CA ALA A 67 2.71 9.35 0.50
C ALA A 67 4.23 9.38 0.28
N VAL A 68 4.92 8.30 0.68
CA VAL A 68 6.37 8.15 0.46
C VAL A 68 6.69 8.05 -1.04
N ALA A 69 5.95 7.24 -1.80
CA ALA A 69 6.19 7.09 -3.23
C ALA A 69 6.00 8.41 -3.99
N GLN A 70 4.89 9.12 -3.73
CA GLN A 70 4.60 10.42 -4.36
C GLN A 70 5.67 11.47 -4.06
N SER A 71 6.31 11.41 -2.89
CA SER A 71 7.39 12.34 -2.53
C SER A 71 8.71 12.03 -3.25
N LEU A 72 8.93 10.79 -3.71
CA LEU A 72 10.22 10.33 -4.23
C LEU A 72 10.23 10.13 -5.74
N GLN A 73 9.13 9.69 -6.33
CA GLN A 73 9.04 9.26 -7.72
C GLN A 73 7.67 9.64 -8.32
N PRO A 74 7.60 9.87 -9.65
CA PRO A 74 6.32 9.90 -10.35
C PRO A 74 5.68 8.50 -10.37
N SER A 75 4.36 8.43 -10.61
CA SER A 75 3.67 7.14 -10.69
C SER A 75 4.25 6.28 -11.82
N LEU A 76 4.02 4.97 -11.77
CA LEU A 76 4.38 4.06 -12.87
C LEU A 76 3.80 4.52 -14.21
N TYR A 77 2.55 4.97 -14.20
CA TYR A 77 1.84 5.42 -15.39
C TYR A 77 2.44 6.71 -15.97
N ASP A 78 2.74 7.69 -15.11
CA ASP A 78 3.42 8.92 -15.53
C ASP A 78 4.82 8.65 -16.09
N SER A 79 5.53 7.71 -15.46
CA SER A 79 6.85 7.27 -15.91
C SER A 79 6.78 6.68 -17.32
N ILE A 80 5.81 5.81 -17.59
CA ILE A 80 5.60 5.20 -18.91
C ILE A 80 5.26 6.27 -19.95
N ILE A 81 4.37 7.20 -19.62
CA ILE A 81 3.98 8.32 -20.51
C ILE A 81 5.21 9.14 -20.92
N ARG A 82 6.05 9.50 -19.94
CA ARG A 82 7.30 10.26 -20.17
C ARG A 82 8.29 9.49 -21.04
N ILE A 83 8.51 8.20 -20.76
CA ILE A 83 9.43 7.34 -21.54
C ILE A 83 8.94 7.19 -22.98
N LYS A 84 7.63 7.02 -23.18
CA LYS A 84 7.02 6.85 -24.51
C LYS A 84 6.81 8.16 -25.27
N LYS A 85 7.08 9.32 -24.65
CA LYS A 85 6.86 10.67 -25.22
C LYS A 85 5.45 10.85 -25.78
N LEU A 86 4.45 10.32 -25.08
CA LEU A 86 3.07 10.46 -25.52
C LEU A 86 2.60 11.90 -25.30
N PRO A 87 1.82 12.48 -26.22
CA PRO A 87 1.23 13.79 -26.02
C PRO A 87 0.24 13.70 -24.86
N TYR A 88 0.66 14.17 -23.68
CA TYR A 88 -0.13 14.24 -22.47
C TYR A 88 -0.05 15.68 -21.95
N LEU A 89 -1.20 16.32 -21.76
CA LEU A 89 -1.25 17.57 -21.03
C LEU A 89 -1.15 17.22 -19.53
N PRO A 90 -0.07 17.58 -18.82
CA PRO A 90 -0.08 17.47 -17.37
C PRO A 90 -1.17 18.38 -16.80
N GLU A 91 -1.80 17.95 -15.70
CA GLU A 91 -2.75 18.81 -14.99
C GLU A 91 -2.02 20.05 -14.45
N LEU A 92 -2.62 21.21 -14.69
CA LEU A 92 -2.19 22.49 -14.13
C LEU A 92 -2.24 22.37 -12.61
N GLY A 93 -1.08 22.12 -11.99
CA GLY A 93 -0.92 22.41 -10.57
C GLY A 93 -1.28 23.88 -10.35
N MET A 94 -2.17 24.16 -9.39
CA MET A 94 -2.34 25.52 -8.90
C MET A 94 -0.97 26.06 -8.50
N GLY A 95 -0.54 27.10 -9.23
CA GLY A 95 0.66 27.93 -9.09
C GLY A 95 1.70 27.55 -8.04
N HIS A 96 2.88 27.16 -8.52
CA HIS A 96 4.12 27.68 -7.93
C HIS A 96 4.64 28.75 -8.89
N HIS A 97 4.27 30.00 -8.60
CA HIS A 97 5.12 31.12 -8.96
C HIS A 97 6.41 30.94 -8.16
N GLU A 98 7.50 30.61 -8.85
CA GLU A 98 8.84 31.23 -8.76
C GLU A 98 9.78 30.56 -9.78
#